data_AF-A0A0G3GFA7-F1
#
_entry.id   AF-A0A0G3GFA7-F1
#
_cell.length_a   1.000
_cell.length_b   1.000
_cell.length_c   1.000
_cell.angle_alpha   90.00
_cell.angle_beta   90.00
_cell.angle_gamma   90.00
#
_symmetry.space_group_name_H-M   'P 1'
#
loop_
_entity.id
_entity.type
_entity.pdbx_description
1 polymer ?
#
loop_
_entity_poly.entity_id
_entity_poly.type
_entity_poly.pdbx_seq_one_letter_code
_entity_poly.pdbx_strand_id
1 'polypeptide(L)'
;MKQWMRMTAGLGLLLALPWAQAEEAPACIEVTVGGYKTPDYNCLSRQMGNDPQAAATAQRAREALDVPVNERAPNSLGLVTPAATGVRMGNAFGNSVKPQRPPAAPNNSPLPK
;
A
#
# COMPACT_ATOMS: atom_id res chain seq x y z
N MET A 1 57.35 0.61 23.65
CA MET A 1 56.57 -0.65 23.70
C MET A 1 55.05 -0.42 23.81
N LYS A 2 54.45 0.60 23.15
CA LYS A 2 53.00 0.85 23.26
C LYS A 2 52.30 1.21 21.93
N GLN A 3 53.08 1.45 20.87
CA GLN A 3 52.56 1.66 19.51
C GLN A 3 52.33 0.36 18.74
N TRP A 4 53.11 -0.69 19.01
CA TRP A 4 52.96 -1.99 18.34
C TRP A 4 51.68 -2.73 18.71
N MET A 5 51.13 -2.46 19.90
CA MET A 5 49.89 -3.11 20.36
C MET A 5 48.63 -2.49 19.72
N ARG A 6 48.75 -1.37 19.00
CA ARG A 6 47.62 -0.73 18.31
C ARG A 6 47.50 -1.16 16.84
N MET A 7 48.57 -1.68 16.24
CA MET A 7 48.53 -2.14 14.84
C MET A 7 47.95 -3.56 14.68
N THR A 8 47.98 -4.38 15.73
CA THR A 8 47.43 -5.75 15.68
C THR A 8 45.91 -5.80 15.87
N ALA A 9 45.30 -4.78 16.47
CA ALA A 9 43.85 -4.72 16.66
C ALA A 9 43.07 -4.31 15.40
N GLY A 10 43.71 -3.61 14.45
CA GLY A 10 43.07 -3.22 13.18
C GLY A 10 43.04 -4.35 12.15
N LEU A 11 44.03 -5.25 12.17
CA LEU A 11 44.17 -6.30 11.16
C LEU A 11 43.26 -7.52 11.43
N GLY A 12 42.80 -7.70 12.68
CA GLY A 12 41.86 -8.78 13.04
C GLY A 12 40.42 -8.52 12.62
N LEU A 13 40.00 -7.25 12.47
CA LEU A 13 38.61 -6.91 12.16
C LEU A 13 38.24 -7.13 10.68
N LEU A 14 39.23 -7.25 9.79
CA LEU A 14 39.02 -7.45 8.34
C LEU A 14 38.98 -8.93 7.92
N LEU A 15 39.33 -9.86 8.81
CA LEU A 15 39.34 -11.31 8.51
C LEU A 15 38.09 -12.05 9.01
N ALA A 16 37.16 -11.37 9.69
CA ALA A 16 35.94 -11.95 10.23
C ALA A 16 34.70 -11.79 9.32
N LEU A 17 34.88 -11.42 8.05
CA LEU A 17 33.80 -11.38 7.06
C LEU A 17 33.91 -12.55 6.07
N PRO A 18 33.73 -13.83 6.49
CA PRO A 18 33.41 -14.87 5.54
C PRO A 18 31.93 -14.72 5.18
N TRP A 19 31.71 -14.22 3.96
CA TRP A 19 30.57 -14.63 3.13
C TRP A 19 29.17 -14.31 3.66
N ALA A 20 28.82 -13.03 3.69
CA ALA A 20 27.45 -12.66 3.33
C ALA A 20 27.29 -12.88 1.81
N GLN A 21 27.04 -14.12 1.40
CA GLN A 21 26.49 -14.38 0.06
C GLN A 21 25.08 -13.81 0.08
N ALA A 22 24.91 -12.57 -0.34
CA ALA A 22 23.61 -12.13 -0.80
C ALA A 22 23.30 -13.01 -2.00
N GLU A 23 22.36 -13.96 -1.84
CA GLU A 23 21.89 -14.75 -2.97
C GLU A 23 21.28 -13.76 -3.97
N GLU A 24 22.00 -13.49 -5.05
CA GLU A 24 21.56 -12.57 -6.08
C GLU A 24 20.32 -13.19 -6.72
N ALA A 25 19.17 -12.53 -6.57
CA ALA A 25 17.91 -13.04 -7.08
C ALA A 25 18.07 -13.41 -8.57
N PRO A 26 17.58 -14.57 -9.01
CA PRO A 26 17.82 -15.05 -10.37
C PRO A 26 17.37 -13.99 -11.38
N ALA A 27 18.29 -13.56 -12.25
CA ALA A 27 18.00 -12.56 -13.28
C ALA A 27 16.98 -13.14 -14.27
N CYS A 28 15.74 -12.66 -14.22
CA CYS A 28 14.69 -13.07 -15.15
C CYS A 28 14.98 -12.51 -16.54
N ILE A 29 15.29 -13.40 -17.48
CA ILE A 29 15.58 -13.06 -18.86
C ILE A 29 14.29 -12.90 -19.69
N GLU A 30 14.24 -11.85 -20.50
CA GLU A 30 13.15 -11.57 -21.43
C GLU A 30 13.56 -12.01 -22.83
N VAL A 31 12.78 -12.87 -23.48
CA VAL A 31 13.08 -13.41 -24.81
C VAL A 31 12.13 -12.79 -25.83
N THR A 32 12.65 -12.43 -27.01
CA THR A 32 11.84 -11.88 -28.10
C THR A 32 11.61 -12.96 -29.16
N VAL A 33 10.35 -13.32 -29.42
CA VAL A 33 9.97 -14.28 -30.48
C VAL A 33 9.06 -13.56 -31.47
N GLY A 34 9.46 -13.49 -32.74
CA GLY A 34 8.64 -12.88 -33.80
C GLY A 34 8.38 -11.37 -33.63
N GLY A 35 9.25 -10.64 -32.93
CA GLY A 35 9.10 -9.20 -32.65
C GLY A 35 8.27 -8.87 -31.41
N TYR A 36 7.73 -9.87 -30.72
CA TYR A 36 7.03 -9.70 -29.45
C TYR A 36 7.91 -10.17 -28.30
N LYS A 37 8.00 -9.34 -27.27
CA LYS A 37 8.70 -9.66 -26.04
C LYS A 37 7.80 -10.50 -25.14
N THR A 38 8.27 -11.66 -24.72
CA THR A 38 7.56 -12.52 -23.76
C THR A 38 8.38 -12.59 -22.47
N PRO A 39 7.86 -12.07 -21.34
CA PRO A 39 8.52 -12.21 -20.05
C PRO A 39 8.43 -13.66 -19.55
N ASP A 40 9.46 -14.13 -18.86
CA ASP A 40 9.41 -15.42 -18.17
C ASP A 40 8.56 -15.31 -16.88
N TYR A 41 7.28 -15.66 -17.00
CA TYR A 41 6.33 -15.63 -15.88
C TYR A 41 6.69 -16.64 -14.76
N ASN A 42 7.40 -17.73 -15.06
CA ASN A 42 7.86 -18.67 -14.02
C ASN A 42 8.97 -18.07 -13.17
N CYS A 43 9.87 -17.30 -13.79
CA CYS A 43 10.90 -16.57 -13.06
C CYS A 43 10.28 -15.43 -12.25
N LEU A 44 9.39 -14.64 -12.87
CA LEU A 44 8.75 -13.50 -12.22
C LEU A 44 7.89 -13.91 -11.01
N SER A 45 7.13 -15.01 -11.13
CA SER A 45 6.33 -15.55 -10.02
C SER A 45 7.19 -16.01 -8.85
N ARG A 46 8.36 -16.61 -9.11
CA ARG A 46 9.32 -16.97 -8.06
C ARG A 46 9.95 -15.74 -7.41
N GLN A 47 10.26 -14.70 -8.18
CA GLN A 47 10.79 -13.45 -7.64
C GLN A 47 9.77 -12.75 -6.74
N MET A 48 8.49 -12.73 -7.12
CA MET A 48 7.42 -12.16 -6.30
C MET A 48 7.05 -13.03 -5.08
N GLY A 49 7.27 -14.35 -5.15
CA GLY A 49 6.87 -15.32 -4.12
C GLY A 49 7.94 -15.67 -3.08
N ASN A 50 9.22 -15.40 -3.35
CA ASN A 50 10.35 -15.85 -2.52
C ASN A 50 10.99 -14.73 -1.66
N ASP A 51 10.24 -13.70 -1.27
CA ASP A 51 10.73 -12.80 -0.23
C ASP A 51 10.57 -13.50 1.14
N PRO A 52 11.67 -13.88 1.83
CA PRO A 52 11.61 -14.55 3.13
C PRO A 52 10.94 -13.66 4.20
N GLN A 53 10.87 -12.35 3.98
CA GLN A 53 10.15 -11.41 4.84
C GLN A 53 8.71 -11.16 4.39
N ALA A 54 8.28 -11.57 3.19
CA ALA A 54 6.93 -11.28 2.70
C ALA A 54 5.85 -11.95 3.56
N ALA A 55 6.07 -13.18 4.05
CA ALA A 55 5.12 -13.83 4.94
C ALA A 55 4.98 -13.09 6.29
N ALA A 56 6.09 -12.65 6.87
CA ALA A 56 6.10 -11.88 8.12
C ALA A 56 5.52 -10.48 7.93
N THR A 57 5.81 -9.81 6.82
CA THR A 57 5.25 -8.50 6.46
C THR A 57 3.75 -8.60 6.20
N ALA A 58 3.28 -9.63 5.49
CA ALA A 58 1.86 -9.89 5.27
C ALA A 58 1.13 -10.18 6.59
N GLN A 59 1.77 -10.90 7.51
CA GLN A 59 1.22 -11.16 8.84
C GLN A 59 1.11 -9.88 9.67
N ARG A 60 2.17 -9.05 9.73
CA ARG A 60 2.13 -7.74 10.40
C ARG A 60 1.09 -6.80 9.77
N ALA A 61 0.93 -6.83 8.45
CA ALA A 61 -0.09 -6.06 7.76
C ALA A 61 -1.50 -6.53 8.14
N ARG A 62 -1.73 -7.84 8.27
CA ARG A 62 -3.02 -8.39 8.77
C ARG A 62 -3.30 -7.99 10.21
N GLU A 63 -2.31 -8.08 11.08
CA GLU A 63 -2.42 -7.65 12.48
C GLU A 63 -2.72 -6.14 12.59
N ALA A 64 -2.10 -5.32 11.75
CA ALA A 64 -2.41 -3.89 11.67
C ALA A 64 -3.83 -3.59 11.17
N LEU A 65 -4.46 -4.52 10.45
CA LEU A 65 -5.84 -4.41 9.98
C LEU A 65 -6.86 -4.93 11.02
N ASP A 66 -6.43 -5.70 12.02
CA ASP A 66 -7.28 -6.24 13.08
C ASP A 66 -7.49 -5.24 14.22
N VAL A 67 -8.00 -4.07 13.88
CA VAL A 67 -8.40 -3.05 14.86
C VAL A 67 -9.70 -3.50 15.52
N PRO A 68 -9.84 -3.45 16.86
CA PRO A 68 -11.07 -3.85 17.53
C PRO A 68 -12.23 -2.89 17.17
N VAL A 69 -13.46 -3.40 17.12
CA VAL A 69 -14.62 -2.69 16.55
C VAL A 69 -14.90 -1.34 17.23
N ASN A 70 -14.64 -1.23 18.52
CA ASN A 70 -14.78 0.01 19.30
C ASN A 70 -13.75 1.10 18.93
N GLU A 71 -12.61 0.72 18.35
CA GLU A 71 -11.55 1.63 17.91
C GLU A 71 -11.59 1.90 16.40
N ARG A 72 -12.40 1.13 15.66
CA ARG A 72 -12.59 1.35 14.22
C ARG A 72 -13.29 2.68 13.96
N ALA A 73 -12.75 3.43 13.01
CA ALA A 73 -13.38 4.66 12.56
C ALA A 73 -14.80 4.36 11.98
N PRO A 74 -15.82 5.19 12.24
CA PRO A 74 -17.20 4.85 11.84
C PRO A 74 -17.38 4.63 10.33
N ASN A 75 -16.58 5.28 9.49
CA ASN A 75 -16.58 5.08 8.04
C ASN A 75 -16.12 3.68 7.61
N SER A 76 -15.23 3.02 8.36
CA SER A 76 -14.80 1.64 8.03
C SER A 76 -15.83 0.60 8.46
N LEU A 77 -16.74 0.96 9.36
CA LEU A 77 -17.86 0.12 9.81
C LEU A 77 -19.12 0.28 8.95
N GLY A 78 -19.09 1.14 7.91
CA GLY A 78 -20.28 1.49 7.13
C GLY A 78 -21.31 2.32 7.92
N LEU A 79 -20.91 2.90 9.05
CA LEU A 79 -21.76 3.77 9.84
C LEU A 79 -21.74 5.20 9.26
N VAL A 80 -22.81 5.94 9.54
CA VAL A 80 -22.97 7.31 9.08
C VAL A 80 -21.96 8.22 9.78
N THR A 81 -21.17 8.98 9.01
CA THR A 81 -20.26 10.01 9.54
C THR A 81 -20.83 11.41 9.37
N PRO A 82 -20.46 12.39 10.23
CA PRO A 82 -20.88 13.78 10.06
C PRO A 82 -20.50 14.35 8.69
N ALA A 83 -19.32 14.00 8.17
CA ALA A 83 -18.88 14.40 6.83
C ALA A 83 -19.78 13.82 5.72
N ALA A 84 -20.11 12.53 5.78
CA ALA A 84 -21.01 11.90 4.80
C ALA A 84 -22.43 12.48 4.87
N THR A 85 -22.94 12.76 6.07
CA THR A 85 -24.22 13.44 6.24
C THR A 85 -24.19 14.87 5.71
N GLY A 86 -23.09 15.59 5.93
CA GLY A 86 -22.85 16.92 5.37
C GLY A 86 -22.95 16.91 3.84
N VAL A 87 -22.32 15.94 3.17
CA VAL A 87 -22.42 15.79 1.70
C VAL A 87 -23.87 15.55 1.25
N ARG A 88 -24.62 14.71 1.96
CA ARG A 88 -26.03 14.42 1.62
C ARG A 88 -26.96 15.61 1.85
N MET A 89 -26.72 16.40 2.89
CA MET A 89 -27.58 17.50 3.28
C MET A 89 -27.20 18.83 2.60
N GLY A 90 -25.92 18.99 2.22
CA GLY A 90 -25.38 20.24 1.71
C GLY A 90 -25.49 21.36 2.74
N ASN A 91 -25.89 22.54 2.29
CA ASN A 91 -26.06 23.71 3.17
C ASN A 91 -27.16 23.52 4.23
N ALA A 92 -27.99 22.48 4.09
CA ALA A 92 -29.04 22.16 5.06
C ALA A 92 -28.52 21.38 6.29
N PHE A 93 -27.25 20.95 6.30
CA PHE A 93 -26.69 20.20 7.42
C PHE A 93 -26.74 21.02 8.72
N GLY A 94 -27.35 20.47 9.77
CA GLY A 94 -27.54 21.15 11.06
C GLY A 94 -28.71 22.14 11.14
N ASN A 95 -29.33 22.51 10.00
CA ASN A 95 -30.41 23.52 9.96
C ASN A 95 -31.78 22.95 9.55
N SER A 96 -31.82 21.81 8.86
CA SER A 96 -33.05 21.23 8.34
C SER A 96 -32.98 19.71 8.27
N VAL A 97 -34.15 19.05 8.30
CA VAL A 97 -34.30 17.60 8.10
C VAL A 97 -34.38 17.21 6.61
N LYS A 98 -34.52 18.19 5.71
CA LYS A 98 -34.59 17.97 4.26
C LYS A 98 -33.26 18.36 3.59
N PRO A 99 -32.70 17.49 2.73
CA PRO A 99 -31.54 17.83 1.93
C PRO A 99 -31.74 19.07 1.07
N GLN A 100 -30.65 19.79 0.77
CA GLN A 100 -30.66 20.83 -0.25
C GLN A 100 -30.96 20.22 -1.61
N ARG A 101 -32.14 20.53 -2.16
CA ARG A 101 -32.46 20.24 -3.56
C ARG A 101 -32.23 21.50 -4.38
N PRO A 102 -31.53 21.43 -5.52
CA PRO A 102 -31.55 22.52 -6.49
C PRO A 102 -32.99 22.90 -6.86
N PRO A 103 -33.29 24.18 -7.08
CA PRO A 103 -34.61 24.58 -7.57
C PRO A 103 -34.92 23.83 -8.87
N ALA A 104 -36.19 23.47 -9.07
CA ALA A 104 -36.61 22.87 -10.33
C ALA A 104 -36.23 23.83 -11.47
N ALA A 105 -35.67 23.29 -12.55
CA ALA A 105 -35.43 24.07 -13.75
C ALA A 105 -36.75 24.71 -14.21
N PRO A 106 -36.74 25.95 -14.70
CA PRO A 106 -37.93 26.56 -15.25
C PRO A 106 -38.47 25.66 -16.37
N ASN A 107 -39.79 25.47 -16.40
CA ASN A 107 -40.46 24.67 -17.40
C ASN A 107 -40.49 25.40 -18.75
N ASN A 108 -39.37 25.38 -19.46
CA ASN A 108 -39.27 25.96 -20.79
C ASN A 108 -39.86 25.04 -21.89
N SER A 109 -40.73 24.10 -21.52
CA SER A 109 -41.35 23.20 -22.50
C SER A 109 -42.25 24.00 -23.44
N PRO A 110 -42.02 23.94 -24.76
CA PRO A 110 -42.86 24.63 -25.74
C PRO A 110 -44.19 23.91 -26.02
N LEU A 111 -44.45 22.79 -25.33
CA LEU A 111 -45.68 22.01 -25.50
C LEU A 111 -46.78 22.51 -24.55
N PRO A 112 -47.98 22.86 -25.06
CA PRO A 112 -49.12 23.20 -24.21
C PRO A 112 -49.58 21.98 -23.38
N LYS A 113 -50.07 22.25 -22.17
CA LYS A 113 -50.64 21.25 -21.25
C LYS A 113 -51.86 20.56 -21.81
#